data_AF-A0A350UY61-F1
#
_entry.id   AF-A0A350UY61-F1
#
_cell.length_a   1.000
_cell.length_b   1.000
_cell.length_c   1.000
_cell.angle_alpha   90.00
_cell.angle_beta   90.00
_cell.angle_gamma   90.00
#
_symmetry.space_group_name_H-M   'P 1'
#
loop_
_entity.id
_entity.type
_entity.pdbx_description
1 polymer ?
#
loop_
_entity_poly.entity_id
_entity_poly.type
_entity_poly.pdbx_seq_one_letter_code
_entity_poly.pdbx_strand_id
1 'polypeptide(L)'
;MADFIFNDPELKERRRELRKNSTPAEIELWKRLKNKALNGRKFRRQYSVGKFIIDFYCPEERLGIELDGSMHFTSENIEYDKNRTDVINYFNIKIIRFENYMIMEDIENVLEVIKRNFNTTPGPS
;
A
#
# COMPACT_ATOMS: atom_id res chain seq x y z
N MET A 1 -2.23 -25.36 4.37
CA MET A 1 -2.26 -23.91 4.59
C MET A 1 -1.75 -23.27 3.33
N ALA A 2 -2.37 -22.20 2.83
CA ALA A 2 -1.79 -21.48 1.69
C ALA A 2 -0.51 -20.79 2.17
N ASP A 3 0.63 -21.11 1.57
CA ASP A 3 1.88 -20.40 1.85
C ASP A 3 1.75 -18.99 1.29
N PHE A 4 1.55 -18.03 2.19
CA PHE A 4 1.44 -16.64 1.81
C PHE A 4 2.85 -16.04 1.63
N ILE A 5 3.20 -15.71 0.39
CA ILE A 5 4.52 -15.19 0.05
C ILE A 5 4.47 -13.66 -0.01
N PHE A 6 5.33 -13.01 0.78
CA PHE A 6 5.60 -11.60 0.63
C PHE A 6 6.55 -11.35 -0.54
N ASN A 7 6.30 -10.30 -1.32
CA ASN A 7 7.15 -9.91 -2.43
C ASN A 7 7.34 -11.01 -3.49
N ASP A 8 6.28 -11.82 -3.70
CA ASP A 8 6.23 -12.98 -4.58
C ASP A 8 7.01 -12.77 -5.91
N PRO A 9 8.01 -13.64 -6.21
CA PRO A 9 8.73 -13.64 -7.48
C PRO A 9 7.84 -13.86 -8.70
N GLU A 10 6.75 -14.62 -8.60
CA GLU A 10 5.82 -14.86 -9.72
C GLU A 10 5.13 -13.55 -10.16
N LEU A 11 4.89 -12.64 -9.20
CA LEU A 11 4.30 -11.33 -9.46
C LEU A 11 5.35 -10.26 -9.82
N LYS A 12 6.62 -10.62 -10.04
CA LYS A 12 7.70 -9.65 -10.25
C LYS A 12 7.48 -8.78 -11.49
N GLU A 13 7.15 -9.38 -12.64
CA GLU A 13 6.92 -8.61 -13.88
C GLU A 13 5.68 -7.72 -13.75
N ARG A 14 4.56 -8.24 -13.22
CA ARG A 14 3.35 -7.44 -12.94
C ARG A 14 3.68 -6.22 -12.07
N ARG A 15 4.44 -6.39 -10.98
CA ARG A 15 4.86 -5.26 -10.12
C ARG A 15 5.79 -4.29 -10.83
N ARG A 16 6.60 -4.75 -11.78
CA ARG A 16 7.47 -3.89 -12.60
C ARG A 16 6.65 -3.05 -13.57
N GLU A 17 5.67 -3.66 -14.22
CA GLU A 17 4.73 -2.99 -15.13
C GLU A 17 3.91 -1.92 -14.38
N LEU A 18 3.33 -2.26 -13.23
CA LEU A 18 2.60 -1.31 -12.38
C LEU A 18 3.48 -0.12 -11.99
N ARG A 19 4.75 -0.35 -11.62
CA ARG A 19 5.69 0.75 -11.30
C ARG A 19 6.03 1.63 -12.48
N LYS A 20 6.03 1.08 -13.70
CA LYS A 20 6.30 1.81 -14.95
C LYS A 20 5.08 2.65 -15.36
N ASN A 21 3.88 2.12 -15.12
CA ASN A 21 2.60 2.72 -15.51
C ASN A 21 1.88 3.38 -14.33
N SER A 22 2.61 3.84 -13.31
CA SER A 22 2.02 4.49 -12.13
C SER A 22 1.25 5.74 -12.51
N THR A 23 0.13 5.96 -11.83
CA THR A 23 -0.66 7.19 -11.94
C THR A 23 0.12 8.42 -11.45
N PRO A 24 -0.28 9.65 -11.85
CA PRO A 24 0.31 10.88 -11.31
C PRO A 24 0.25 10.96 -9.78
N ALA A 25 -0.86 10.52 -9.18
CA ALA A 25 -1.06 10.47 -7.73
C ALA A 25 -0.06 9.51 -7.05
N GLU A 26 0.11 8.29 -7.58
CA GLU A 26 1.13 7.35 -7.08
C GLU A 26 2.55 7.93 -7.18
N ILE A 27 2.86 8.58 -8.30
CA ILE A 27 4.18 9.19 -8.51
C ILE A 27 4.42 10.29 -7.46
N GLU A 28 3.43 11.14 -7.21
CA GLU A 28 3.54 12.24 -6.27
C GLU A 28 3.66 11.75 -4.83
N LEU A 29 2.80 10.82 -4.40
CA LEU A 29 2.91 10.22 -3.07
C LEU A 29 4.26 9.49 -2.91
N TRP A 30 4.74 8.77 -3.92
CA TRP A 30 6.01 8.06 -3.84
C TRP A 30 7.20 9.00 -3.60
N LYS A 31 7.19 10.22 -4.15
CA LYS A 31 8.26 11.21 -3.88
C LYS A 31 8.35 11.55 -2.39
N ARG A 32 7.22 11.56 -1.68
CA ARG A 32 7.14 11.88 -0.24
C ARG A 32 7.43 10.68 0.66
N LEU A 33 7.27 9.46 0.17
CA LEU A 33 7.46 8.23 0.95
C LEU A 33 8.83 7.55 0.77
N LYS A 34 9.46 7.71 -0.41
CA LYS A 34 10.73 7.05 -0.72
C LYS A 34 11.85 7.48 0.23
N ASN A 35 12.91 6.68 0.31
CA ASN A 35 14.11 6.98 1.10
C ASN A 35 13.84 7.28 2.58
N LYS A 36 12.79 6.68 3.16
CA LYS A 36 12.39 6.89 4.55
C LYS A 36 12.04 8.35 4.89
N ALA A 37 11.60 9.13 3.90
CA ALA A 37 11.32 10.56 4.07
C ALA A 37 10.18 10.85 5.05
N LEU A 38 9.19 9.95 5.19
CA LEU A 38 8.12 10.10 6.16
C LEU A 38 8.50 9.46 7.50
N ASN A 39 8.92 10.29 8.47
CA ASN A 39 9.27 9.89 9.85
C ASN A 39 10.26 8.73 9.96
N GLY A 40 11.17 8.57 8.99
CA GLY A 40 12.15 7.48 9.00
C GLY A 40 11.60 6.10 8.62
N ARG A 41 10.30 6.00 8.26
CA ARG A 41 9.63 4.73 7.97
C ARG A 41 9.89 4.24 6.55
N LYS A 42 10.19 2.94 6.41
CA LYS A 42 10.44 2.35 5.09
C LYS A 42 9.13 2.00 4.39
N PHE A 43 8.85 2.67 3.28
CA PHE A 43 7.79 2.30 2.35
C PHE A 43 8.33 1.55 1.13
N ARG A 44 7.55 0.60 0.63
CA ARG A 44 7.77 -0.15 -0.61
C ARG A 44 6.62 0.14 -1.57
N ARG A 45 6.93 0.39 -2.84
CA ARG A 45 5.93 0.64 -3.89
C ARG A 45 5.60 -0.64 -4.66
N GLN A 46 4.32 -0.86 -4.96
CA GLN A 46 3.76 -2.02 -5.67
C GLN A 46 4.27 -3.33 -5.07
N TYR A 47 3.89 -3.60 -3.83
CA TYR A 47 4.39 -4.70 -3.00
C TYR A 47 3.39 -5.83 -2.90
N SER A 48 3.80 -7.06 -3.25
CA SER A 48 2.90 -8.21 -3.16
C SER A 48 2.83 -8.80 -1.77
N VAL A 49 1.63 -9.19 -1.37
CA VAL A 49 1.31 -9.97 -0.17
C VAL A 49 0.39 -11.11 -0.61
N GLY A 50 0.93 -12.32 -0.69
CA GLY A 50 0.27 -13.42 -1.41
C GLY A 50 0.06 -13.04 -2.88
N LYS A 51 -1.15 -13.32 -3.40
CA LYS A 51 -1.52 -13.01 -4.79
C LYS A 51 -1.96 -11.56 -5.03
N PHE A 52 -1.90 -10.72 -4.00
CA PHE A 52 -2.37 -9.34 -4.02
C PHE A 52 -1.21 -8.36 -4.02
N ILE A 53 -1.36 -7.20 -4.67
CA ILE A 53 -0.34 -6.15 -4.77
C ILE A 53 -0.92 -4.87 -4.17
N ILE A 54 -0.22 -4.30 -3.18
CA ILE A 54 -0.54 -3.04 -2.53
C ILE A 54 0.29 -1.92 -3.18
N ASP A 55 -0.31 -0.77 -3.47
CA ASP A 55 0.40 0.37 -4.08
C ASP A 55 1.57 0.85 -3.22
N PHE A 56 1.36 1.02 -1.90
CA PHE A 56 2.42 1.29 -0.95
C PHE A 56 2.28 0.45 0.32
N TYR A 57 3.38 -0.15 0.77
CA TYR A 57 3.38 -0.93 2.01
C TYR A 57 4.55 -0.51 2.91
N CYS A 58 4.24 -0.25 4.18
CA CYS A 58 5.20 -0.05 5.24
C CYS A 58 5.25 -1.30 6.13
N PRO A 59 6.30 -2.14 6.04
CA PRO A 59 6.41 -3.35 6.86
C PRO A 59 6.52 -3.06 8.36
N GLU A 60 7.23 -1.99 8.74
CA GLU A 60 7.43 -1.57 10.14
C GLU A 60 6.11 -1.25 10.82
N GLU A 61 5.16 -0.69 10.07
CA GLU A 61 3.85 -0.27 10.56
C GLU A 61 2.73 -1.26 10.22
N ARG A 62 3.05 -2.33 9.47
CA ARG A 62 2.07 -3.20 8.82
C ARG A 62 0.96 -2.41 8.13
N LEU A 63 1.31 -1.29 7.50
CA LEU A 63 0.38 -0.35 6.89
C LEU A 63 0.47 -0.44 5.38
N GLY A 64 -0.63 -0.80 4.73
CA GLY A 64 -0.83 -0.67 3.29
C GLY A 64 -1.64 0.58 2.96
N ILE A 65 -1.28 1.23 1.85
CA ILE A 65 -1.95 2.39 1.29
C ILE A 65 -2.30 2.04 -0.15
N GLU A 66 -3.56 2.25 -0.53
CA GLU A 66 -4.03 2.13 -1.91
C GLU A 66 -4.56 3.47 -2.40
N LEU A 67 -4.33 3.75 -3.68
CA LEU A 67 -4.84 4.93 -4.35
C LEU A 67 -5.94 4.53 -5.32
N ASP A 68 -7.16 4.99 -5.06
CA ASP A 68 -8.29 4.73 -5.93
C ASP A 68 -8.30 5.78 -7.05
N GLY A 69 -8.19 5.31 -8.30
CA GLY A 69 -8.27 6.15 -9.50
C GLY A 69 -9.65 6.20 -10.16
N SER A 70 -10.57 5.35 -9.72
CA SER A 70 -11.99 5.26 -10.10
C SER A 70 -12.44 3.88 -9.61
N MET A 71 -13.59 3.81 -8.95
CA MET A 71 -14.22 2.54 -8.59
C MET A 71 -14.56 1.73 -9.84
N HIS A 72 -13.63 0.94 -10.33
CA HIS A 72 -13.94 -0.16 -11.22
C HIS A 72 -14.06 -1.42 -10.38
N PHE A 73 -15.27 -1.65 -9.88
CA PHE A 73 -15.77 -2.99 -9.60
C PHE A 73 -15.78 -3.78 -10.93
N THR A 74 -14.63 -4.26 -11.37
CA THR A 74 -14.58 -5.35 -12.35
C THR A 74 -14.82 -6.67 -11.62
N SER A 75 -15.36 -7.66 -12.32
CA SER A 75 -15.63 -9.00 -11.79
C SER A 75 -14.38 -9.70 -11.24
N GLU A 76 -13.18 -9.22 -11.58
CA GLU A 76 -11.89 -9.64 -10.99
C GLU A 76 -11.74 -9.22 -9.51
N ASN A 77 -12.44 -8.18 -9.03
CA ASN A 77 -12.37 -7.71 -7.64
C ASN A 77 -13.14 -8.60 -6.64
N ILE A 78 -14.13 -9.37 -7.10
CA ILE A 78 -15.06 -10.09 -6.20
C ILE A 78 -14.45 -11.39 -5.65
N GLU A 79 -13.70 -12.14 -6.47
CA GLU A 79 -12.95 -13.33 -6.02
C GLU A 79 -11.64 -12.95 -5.30
N TYR A 80 -11.15 -11.74 -5.57
CA TYR A 80 -10.04 -11.11 -4.84
C TYR A 80 -10.41 -10.80 -3.38
N ASP A 81 -11.65 -10.42 -3.09
CA ASP A 81 -12.01 -9.79 -1.82
C ASP A 81 -11.90 -10.74 -0.61
N LYS A 82 -12.34 -12.01 -0.75
CA LYS A 82 -12.30 -12.95 0.39
C LYS A 82 -10.88 -13.38 0.76
N ASN A 83 -10.08 -13.75 -0.26
CA ASN A 83 -8.67 -14.12 -0.06
C ASN A 83 -7.84 -12.91 0.39
N ARG A 84 -8.18 -11.70 -0.06
CA ARG A 84 -7.55 -10.46 0.36
C ARG A 84 -7.84 -10.17 1.84
N THR A 85 -9.09 -10.27 2.28
CA THR A 85 -9.45 -10.07 3.69
C THR A 85 -8.75 -11.08 4.60
N ASP A 86 -8.68 -12.35 4.20
CA ASP A 86 -8.00 -13.39 4.99
C ASP A 86 -6.49 -13.13 5.12
N VAL A 87 -5.82 -12.73 4.04
CA VAL A 87 -4.41 -12.34 4.04
C VAL A 87 -4.16 -11.11 4.91
N ILE A 88 -4.97 -10.07 4.75
CA ILE A 88 -4.85 -8.82 5.49
C ILE A 88 -5.01 -9.07 6.98
N ASN A 89 -6.02 -9.85 7.37
CA ASN A 89 -6.28 -10.21 8.76
C ASN A 89 -5.17 -11.12 9.31
N TYR A 90 -4.75 -12.13 8.55
CA TYR A 90 -3.69 -13.06 8.97
C TYR A 90 -2.37 -12.35 9.27
N PHE A 91 -1.99 -11.38 8.44
CA PHE A 91 -0.76 -10.60 8.65
C PHE A 91 -0.95 -9.35 9.50
N ASN A 92 -2.16 -9.10 10.00
CA ASN A 92 -2.53 -7.89 10.73
C ASN A 92 -2.06 -6.62 10.00
N ILE A 93 -2.35 -6.56 8.69
CA ILE A 93 -2.07 -5.42 7.84
C ILE A 93 -3.24 -4.46 7.94
N LYS A 94 -2.99 -3.19 8.24
CA LYS A 94 -3.99 -2.13 8.13
C LYS A 94 -3.96 -1.57 6.71
N ILE A 95 -5.10 -1.46 6.04
CA ILE A 95 -5.21 -0.78 4.73
C ILE A 95 -5.94 0.55 4.91
N ILE A 96 -5.35 1.63 4.38
CA ILE A 96 -6.03 2.92 4.19
C ILE A 96 -6.08 3.24 2.68
N ARG A 97 -7.17 3.88 2.24
CA ARG A 97 -7.40 4.23 0.83
C ARG A 97 -7.51 5.73 0.69
N PHE A 98 -7.00 6.27 -0.41
CA PHE A 98 -7.16 7.66 -0.79
C PHE A 98 -7.65 7.76 -2.23
N GLU A 99 -8.59 8.65 -2.49
CA GLU A 99 -8.92 9.04 -3.85
C GLU A 99 -7.75 9.82 -4.46
N ASN A 100 -7.47 9.61 -5.75
CA ASN A 100 -6.36 10.27 -6.43
C ASN A 100 -6.37 11.80 -6.28
N TYR A 101 -7.56 12.42 -6.30
CA TYR A 101 -7.67 13.89 -6.17
C TYR A 101 -7.16 14.38 -4.82
N MET A 102 -7.30 13.63 -3.73
CA MET A 102 -6.81 14.03 -2.40
C MET A 102 -5.29 14.17 -2.39
N ILE A 103 -4.59 13.28 -3.11
CA ILE A 103 -3.13 13.36 -3.27
C ILE A 103 -2.72 14.61 -4.03
N MET A 104 -3.50 14.98 -5.04
CA MET A 104 -3.20 16.11 -5.92
C MET A 104 -3.57 17.46 -5.29
N GLU A 105 -4.62 17.51 -4.46
CA GLU A 105 -5.12 18.74 -3.84
C GLU A 105 -4.43 19.05 -2.52
N ASP A 106 -4.26 18.07 -1.63
CA ASP A 106 -3.71 18.28 -0.28
C ASP A 106 -2.90 17.08 0.19
N ILE A 107 -1.70 16.94 -0.38
CA ILE A 107 -0.76 15.89 0.00
C ILE A 107 -0.31 15.98 1.47
N GLU A 108 -0.29 17.16 2.08
CA GLU A 108 0.14 17.30 3.47
C GLU A 108 -0.87 16.66 4.43
N ASN A 109 -2.17 16.88 4.18
CA ASN A 109 -3.22 16.19 4.93
C ASN A 109 -3.17 14.67 4.74
N VAL A 110 -2.89 14.19 3.52
CA VAL A 110 -2.70 12.75 3.25
C VAL A 110 -1.54 12.18 4.08
N LEU A 111 -0.39 12.87 4.10
CA LEU A 111 0.77 12.44 4.89
C LEU A 111 0.46 12.43 6.39
N GLU A 112 -0.32 13.40 6.88
CA GLU A 112 -0.80 13.45 8.27
C GLU A 112 -1.68 12.25 8.61
N VAL A 113 -2.63 11.91 7.73
CA VAL A 113 -3.45 10.69 7.90
C VAL A 113 -2.57 9.45 7.92
N ILE A 114 -1.58 9.33 7.02
CA ILE A 114 -0.66 8.18 7.01
C ILE A 114 0.08 8.07 8.36
N LYS A 115 0.62 9.18 8.89
CA LYS A 115 1.33 9.19 10.18
C LYS A 115 0.44 8.78 11.36
N ARG A 116 -0.82 9.22 11.39
CA ARG A 116 -1.80 8.82 12.43
C ARG A 116 -2.11 7.33 12.44
N ASN A 117 -1.79 6.63 11.34
CA ASN A 117 -1.98 5.20 11.20
C ASN A 117 -0.71 4.38 11.50
N PHE A 118 0.39 5.03 11.91
CA PHE A 118 1.54 4.31 12.45
C PHE A 118 1.16 3.69 13.79
N ASN A 119 1.64 2.48 14.02
CA ASN A 119 1.61 1.89 15.33
C ASN A 119 2.48 2.77 16.23
N THR A 120 1.91 3.23 17.33
CA THR A 120 2.70 3.81 18.41
C THR A 120 3.65 2.73 18.90
N THR A 121 4.89 2.74 18.42
CA THR A 121 5.96 2.16 19.23
C THR A 121 6.07 3.11 20.41
N PRO A 122 5.86 2.69 21.67
CA PRO A 122 6.43 3.46 22.77
C PRO A 122 7.91 3.54 22.44
N GLY A 123 8.42 4.76 22.22
CA GLY A 123 9.87 4.93 22.10
C GLY A 123 10.52 4.27 23.31
N PRO A 124 11.71 3.65 23.17
CA PRO A 124 12.43 3.18 24.33
C PRO A 124 12.59 4.37 25.27
N SER A 125 12.02 4.24 26.47
CA SER A 125 12.41 5.07 27.61
C SER A 125 13.86 4.79 27.97
#